data_AF-A0A1A8M5W9-F1
#
_entry.id   AF-A0A1A8M5W9-F1
#
_cell.length_a   1.000
_cell.length_b   1.000
_cell.length_c   1.000
_cell.angle_alpha   90.00
_cell.angle_beta   90.00
_cell.angle_gamma   90.00
#
_symmetry.space_group_name_H-M   'P 1'
#
loop_
_entity.id
_entity.type
_entity.pdbx_description
1 polymer ?
#
loop_
_entity_poly.entity_id
_entity_poly.type
_entity_poly.pdbx_seq_one_letter_code
_entity_poly.pdbx_strand_id
1 'polypeptide(L)'
;MASDQKAPLGSIDNPRKFLDQDFDALQKECLKLGKLFSDPTFPAEQKSIGMPEDPNPAKAIKWKRPKEISKDAVFVDETTGTTDICQGQLGDCWLLAALSSLTVHSQLFAKVVPPNQSLTEPYAGIFHFTVGVSGCG
;
A
#
# COMPACT_ATOMS: atom_id res chain seq x y z
N MET A 1 -22.93 24.45 17.84
CA MET A 1 -21.80 24.51 16.91
C MET A 1 -20.77 23.53 17.44
N ALA A 2 -20.65 22.35 16.82
CA ALA A 2 -19.64 21.37 17.23
C ALA A 2 -18.29 21.83 16.67
N SER A 3 -17.34 22.12 17.56
CA SER A 3 -15.97 22.39 17.16
C SER A 3 -15.39 21.11 16.55
N ASP A 4 -15.10 21.17 15.25
CA ASP A 4 -14.40 20.12 14.51
C ASP A 4 -12.95 20.06 15.02
N GLN A 5 -12.74 19.37 16.15
CA GLN A 5 -11.40 19.12 16.67
C GLN A 5 -10.74 18.07 15.79
N LYS A 6 -10.17 18.50 14.67
CA LYS A 6 -9.32 17.66 13.84
C LYS A 6 -8.11 17.23 14.65
N ALA A 7 -7.82 15.93 14.69
CA ALA A 7 -6.69 15.38 15.43
C ALA A 7 -5.37 16.06 15.02
N PRO A 8 -4.38 16.17 15.91
CA PRO A 8 -3.13 16.88 15.62
C PRO A 8 -2.37 16.22 14.46
N LEU A 9 -1.75 17.03 13.59
CA LEU A 9 -1.01 16.53 12.44
C LEU A 9 0.14 15.61 12.87
N GLY A 10 0.20 14.42 12.29
CA GLY A 10 1.16 13.36 12.66
C GLY A 10 0.63 12.40 13.73
N SER A 11 -0.57 12.61 14.25
CA SER A 11 -1.27 11.58 15.03
C SER A 11 -1.76 10.43 14.14
N ILE A 12 -2.11 9.31 14.77
CA ILE A 12 -2.70 8.15 14.08
C ILE A 12 -3.96 8.54 13.30
N ASP A 13 -4.77 9.44 13.85
CA ASP A 13 -6.04 9.89 13.25
C ASP A 13 -5.87 11.04 12.23
N ASN A 14 -4.68 11.63 12.12
CA ASN A 14 -4.35 12.65 11.12
C ASN A 14 -2.89 12.51 10.66
N PRO A 15 -2.55 11.42 9.94
CA PRO A 15 -1.19 11.13 9.54
C PRO A 15 -0.66 12.18 8.57
N ARG A 16 0.66 12.42 8.62
CA ARG A 16 1.32 13.29 7.64
C ARG A 16 1.31 12.59 6.27
N LYS A 17 1.05 13.38 5.23
CA LYS A 17 1.16 12.93 3.85
C LYS A 17 2.63 12.76 3.50
N PHE A 18 3.03 11.54 3.16
CA PHE A 18 4.39 11.30 2.71
C PHE A 18 4.60 11.97 1.35
N LEU A 19 5.67 12.77 1.23
CA LEU A 19 5.99 13.53 0.01
C LEU A 19 4.83 14.39 -0.52
N ASP A 20 3.98 14.89 0.39
CA ASP A 20 2.80 15.71 0.09
C ASP A 20 1.77 15.05 -0.85
N GLN A 21 1.81 13.72 -0.99
CA GLN A 21 0.84 12.96 -1.79
C GLN A 21 -0.47 12.74 -1.02
N ASP A 22 -1.59 13.20 -1.57
CA ASP A 22 -2.94 13.03 -1.00
C ASP A 22 -3.70 11.92 -1.74
N PHE A 23 -4.01 10.84 -1.05
CA PHE A 23 -4.68 9.67 -1.62
C PHE A 23 -6.03 10.02 -2.27
N ASP A 24 -6.91 10.72 -1.56
CA ASP A 24 -8.25 11.08 -2.04
C ASP A 24 -8.19 11.95 -3.30
N ALA A 25 -7.30 12.94 -3.32
CA ALA A 25 -7.11 13.83 -4.46
C ALA A 25 -6.57 13.07 -5.68
N LEU A 26 -5.56 12.22 -5.48
CA LEU A 26 -4.94 11.43 -6.54
C LEU A 26 -5.92 10.38 -7.10
N GLN A 27 -6.68 9.69 -6.24
CA GLN A 27 -7.69 8.74 -6.66
C GLN A 27 -8.78 9.43 -7.50
N LYS A 28 -9.32 10.56 -7.02
CA LYS A 28 -10.34 11.34 -7.74
C LYS A 28 -9.85 11.84 -9.09
N GLU A 29 -8.62 12.33 -9.17
CA GLU A 29 -8.02 12.75 -10.44
C GLU A 29 -7.91 11.59 -11.43
N CYS A 30 -7.42 10.45 -10.97
CA CYS A 30 -7.25 9.25 -11.80
C CYS A 30 -8.60 8.73 -12.32
N LEU A 31 -9.62 8.66 -11.46
CA LEU A 31 -10.99 8.30 -11.84
C LEU A 31 -11.57 9.29 -12.87
N LYS A 32 -11.39 10.60 -12.64
CA LYS A 32 -11.87 11.64 -13.57
C LYS A 32 -11.22 11.53 -14.95
N LEU A 33 -9.94 11.17 -15.01
CA LEU A 33 -9.19 11.03 -16.25
C LEU A 33 -9.33 9.63 -16.88
N GLY A 34 -9.98 8.68 -16.21
CA GLY A 34 -10.08 7.29 -16.66
C GLY A 34 -8.71 6.59 -16.78
N LYS A 35 -7.73 7.01 -15.98
CA LYS A 35 -6.36 6.47 -15.98
C LYS A 35 -6.07 5.75 -14.66
N LEU A 36 -5.19 4.75 -14.71
CA LEU A 36 -4.64 4.16 -13.50
C LEU A 36 -3.47 4.99 -12.97
N PHE A 37 -3.38 5.13 -11.66
CA PHE A 37 -2.31 5.85 -10.98
C PHE A 37 -0.95 5.19 -11.25
N SER A 38 0.05 6.02 -11.52
CA SER A 38 1.46 5.64 -11.59
C SER A 38 2.21 6.60 -10.68
N ASP A 39 2.94 6.07 -9.70
CA ASP A 39 3.56 6.89 -8.67
C ASP A 39 4.79 7.63 -9.21
N PRO A 40 4.80 8.97 -9.24
CA PRO A 40 5.98 9.73 -9.67
C PRO A 40 7.13 9.67 -8.66
N THR A 41 6.86 9.41 -7.38
CA THR A 41 7.90 9.36 -6.32
C THR A 41 8.52 7.98 -6.17
N PHE A 42 7.79 6.95 -6.60
CA PHE A 42 8.23 5.56 -6.60
C PHE A 42 7.88 4.86 -7.94
N PRO A 43 8.57 5.20 -9.04
CA PRO A 43 8.21 4.70 -10.36
C PRO A 43 8.54 3.22 -10.53
N ALA A 44 7.88 2.56 -11.49
CA ALA A 44 8.07 1.15 -11.83
C ALA A 44 9.41 0.91 -12.60
N GLU A 45 10.53 1.24 -11.97
CA GLU A 45 11.88 1.22 -12.53
C GLU A 45 12.84 0.48 -11.58
N GLN A 46 14.01 0.06 -12.10
CA GLN A 46 15.02 -0.66 -11.32
C GLN A 46 15.46 0.11 -10.05
N LYS A 47 15.52 1.44 -10.12
CA LYS A 47 15.90 2.29 -8.98
C LYS A 47 14.99 2.10 -7.76
N SER A 48 13.72 1.77 -7.98
CA SER A 48 12.73 1.52 -6.92
C SER A 48 12.88 0.13 -6.30
N ILE A 49 13.51 -0.80 -7.01
CA ILE A 49 13.84 -2.15 -6.49
C ILE A 49 15.05 -2.07 -5.55
N GLY A 50 15.98 -1.15 -5.81
CA GLY A 50 17.17 -0.93 -4.98
C GLY A 50 18.24 -2.03 -5.12
N MET A 51 18.09 -2.94 -6.08
CA MET A 51 19.04 -4.01 -6.38
C MET A 51 19.57 -3.87 -7.83
N PRO A 52 20.74 -4.41 -8.15
CA PRO A 52 21.20 -4.50 -9.55
C PRO A 52 20.29 -5.44 -10.36
N GLU A 53 20.18 -5.20 -11.66
CA GLU A 53 19.47 -6.10 -12.58
C GLU A 53 20.19 -7.46 -12.65
N ASP A 54 19.41 -8.54 -12.74
CA ASP A 54 19.97 -9.86 -12.99
C ASP A 54 20.49 -9.91 -14.45
N PRO A 55 21.74 -10.33 -14.70
CA PRO A 55 22.28 -10.47 -16.04
C PRO A 55 21.49 -11.45 -16.93
N ASN A 56 20.71 -12.35 -16.32
CA ASN A 56 19.86 -13.29 -17.03
C ASN A 56 18.52 -12.64 -17.40
N PRO A 57 18.22 -12.43 -18.70
CA PRO A 57 16.97 -11.82 -19.14
C PRO A 57 15.73 -12.65 -18.79
N ALA A 58 15.86 -13.96 -18.55
CA ALA A 58 14.75 -14.81 -18.10
C ALA A 58 14.31 -14.48 -16.66
N LYS A 59 15.17 -13.84 -15.87
CA LYS A 59 14.89 -13.39 -14.50
C LYS A 59 14.58 -11.90 -14.41
N ALA A 60 14.45 -11.22 -15.55
CA ALA A 60 14.12 -9.80 -15.58
C ALA A 60 12.78 -9.53 -14.88
N ILE A 61 12.79 -8.56 -13.98
CA ILE A 61 11.62 -8.19 -13.18
C ILE A 61 10.62 -7.46 -14.08
N LYS A 62 9.36 -7.87 -14.00
CA LYS A 62 8.25 -7.25 -14.74
C LYS A 62 7.24 -6.69 -13.74
N TRP A 63 6.98 -5.40 -13.85
CA TRP A 63 5.95 -4.73 -13.08
C TRP A 63 4.58 -5.07 -13.63
N LYS A 64 3.72 -5.61 -12.77
CA LYS A 64 2.33 -5.97 -13.08
C LYS A 64 1.44 -5.57 -11.92
N ARG A 65 0.23 -5.11 -12.22
CA ARG A 65 -0.82 -4.85 -11.23
C ARG A 65 -1.49 -6.18 -10.83
N PRO A 66 -2.15 -6.25 -9.66
CA PRO A 66 -2.79 -7.48 -9.19
C PRO A 66 -3.74 -8.12 -10.21
N LYS A 67 -4.58 -7.32 -10.89
CA LYS A 67 -5.50 -7.80 -11.93
C LYS A 67 -4.83 -8.37 -13.19
N GLU A 68 -3.56 -8.02 -13.44
CA GLU A 68 -2.77 -8.57 -14.55
C GLU A 68 -2.10 -9.90 -14.17
N ILE A 69 -2.08 -10.23 -12.88
CA ILE A 69 -1.53 -11.48 -12.33
C ILE A 69 -2.66 -12.49 -12.16
N SER A 70 -3.77 -12.10 -11.52
CA SER A 70 -4.95 -12.94 -11.31
C SER A 70 -6.23 -12.12 -11.48
N LYS A 71 -7.24 -12.72 -12.13
CA LYS A 71 -8.56 -12.10 -12.32
C LYS A 71 -9.33 -11.97 -11.02
N ASP A 72 -9.13 -12.92 -10.12
CA ASP A 72 -9.81 -13.03 -8.82
C ASP A 72 -9.01 -12.35 -7.70
N ALA A 73 -8.07 -11.46 -8.06
CA ALA A 73 -7.27 -10.74 -7.08
C ALA A 73 -8.16 -9.83 -6.22
N VAL A 74 -8.07 -10.00 -4.89
CA VAL A 74 -8.70 -9.16 -3.87
C VAL A 74 -7.63 -8.40 -3.09
N PHE A 75 -7.99 -7.27 -2.48
CA PHE A 75 -7.03 -6.44 -1.73
C PHE A 75 -6.70 -7.07 -0.37
N VAL A 76 -7.73 -7.31 0.44
CA VAL A 76 -7.67 -8.07 1.69
C VAL A 76 -8.88 -8.99 1.67
N ASP A 77 -8.64 -10.30 1.80
CA ASP A 77 -9.72 -11.28 1.94
C ASP A 77 -10.18 -11.34 3.41
N GLU A 78 -11.48 -11.43 3.67
CA GLU A 78 -12.02 -11.50 5.04
C GLU A 78 -11.60 -12.78 5.77
N THR A 79 -11.14 -13.80 5.03
CA THR A 79 -10.58 -15.03 5.60
C THR A 79 -9.07 -14.98 5.84
N THR A 80 -8.43 -13.80 5.78
CA THR A 80 -6.97 -13.65 5.95
C THR A 80 -6.51 -14.21 7.30
N GLY A 81 -6.11 -15.49 7.27
CA GLY A 81 -5.43 -16.16 8.35
C GLY A 81 -3.95 -15.79 8.33
N THR A 82 -3.24 -16.07 9.42
CA THR A 82 -1.77 -15.92 9.52
C THR A 82 -0.98 -16.76 8.49
N THR A 83 -1.66 -17.51 7.62
CA THR A 83 -1.13 -18.48 6.66
C THR A 83 -0.98 -17.97 5.23
N ASP A 84 -1.53 -16.80 4.87
CA ASP A 84 -1.53 -16.32 3.46
C ASP A 84 -0.28 -15.50 3.08
N ILE A 85 0.67 -15.38 4.02
CA ILE A 85 1.90 -14.62 3.80
C ILE A 85 3.03 -15.57 3.40
N CYS A 86 3.25 -15.71 2.10
CA CYS A 86 4.39 -16.42 1.53
C CYS A 86 5.54 -15.46 1.26
N GLN A 87 6.73 -15.79 1.77
CA GLN A 87 7.93 -14.98 1.52
C GLN A 87 8.31 -15.02 0.04
N GLY A 88 8.50 -13.84 -0.54
CA GLY A 88 9.05 -13.69 -1.89
C GLY A 88 10.56 -13.90 -1.91
N GLN A 89 11.20 -13.64 -3.05
CA GLN A 89 12.65 -13.79 -3.19
C GLN A 89 13.47 -12.71 -2.47
N LEU A 90 12.82 -11.70 -1.85
CA LEU A 90 13.47 -10.48 -1.36
C LEU A 90 13.98 -10.55 0.09
N GLY A 91 13.81 -11.67 0.80
CA GLY A 91 14.45 -11.84 2.12
C GLY A 91 13.85 -11.00 3.25
N ASP A 92 12.60 -10.55 3.13
CA ASP A 92 11.89 -9.62 4.00
C ASP A 92 11.13 -10.31 5.16
N CYS A 93 11.61 -11.47 5.62
CA CYS A 93 10.93 -12.28 6.64
C CYS A 93 10.60 -11.52 7.94
N TRP A 94 11.42 -10.54 8.31
CA TRP A 94 11.20 -9.66 9.46
C TRP A 94 9.97 -8.76 9.28
N LEU A 95 9.73 -8.26 8.06
CA LEU A 95 8.55 -7.45 7.73
C LEU A 95 7.29 -8.33 7.68
N LEU A 96 7.41 -9.52 7.08
CA LEU A 96 6.31 -10.47 6.97
C LEU A 96 5.87 -11.02 8.34
N ALA A 97 6.82 -11.29 9.24
CA ALA A 97 6.50 -11.70 10.61
C ALA A 97 5.78 -10.58 11.39
N ALA A 98 6.20 -9.33 11.21
CA ALA A 98 5.52 -8.18 11.80
C ALA A 98 4.10 -8.01 11.23
N LEU A 99 3.92 -8.15 9.91
CA LEU A 99 2.61 -8.07 9.27
C LEU A 99 1.68 -9.22 9.70
N SER A 100 2.20 -10.44 9.78
CA SER A 100 1.46 -11.62 10.29
C SER A 100 1.01 -11.43 11.74
N SER A 101 1.85 -10.81 12.57
CA SER A 101 1.46 -10.48 13.95
C SER A 101 0.37 -9.39 13.99
N LEU A 102 0.38 -8.46 13.04
CA LEU A 102 -0.64 -7.41 12.93
C LEU A 102 -2.00 -7.96 12.48
N THR A 103 -2.06 -8.98 11.63
CA THR A 103 -3.34 -9.55 11.17
C THR A 103 -4.14 -10.21 12.30
N VAL A 104 -3.48 -10.68 13.35
CA VAL A 104 -4.13 -11.20 14.59
C VAL A 104 -4.85 -10.08 15.36
N HIS A 105 -4.46 -8.82 15.17
CA HIS A 105 -5.02 -7.66 15.86
C HIS A 105 -5.72 -6.72 14.87
N SER A 106 -6.97 -7.03 14.52
CA SER A 106 -7.77 -6.29 13.53
C SER A 106 -7.82 -4.77 13.75
N GLN A 107 -7.87 -4.31 15.00
CA GLN A 107 -7.85 -2.87 15.32
C GLN A 107 -6.52 -2.18 15.00
N LEU A 108 -5.39 -2.89 15.14
CA LEU A 108 -4.07 -2.36 14.77
C LEU A 108 -3.86 -2.49 13.28
N PHE A 109 -4.33 -3.58 12.67
CA PHE A 109 -4.31 -3.76 11.23
C PHE A 109 -5.06 -2.63 10.51
N ALA A 110 -6.27 -2.28 10.96
CA ALA A 110 -7.06 -1.18 10.38
C ALA A 110 -6.40 0.20 10.50
N LYS A 111 -5.44 0.38 11.43
CA LYS A 111 -4.64 1.60 11.53
C LYS A 111 -3.51 1.65 10.51
N VAL A 112 -2.94 0.51 10.15
CA VAL A 112 -1.83 0.42 9.18
C VAL A 112 -2.35 0.29 7.75
N VAL A 113 -3.41 -0.48 7.58
CA VAL A 113 -4.13 -0.73 6.33
C VAL A 113 -5.55 -0.18 6.49
N PRO A 114 -5.80 1.08 6.12
CA PRO A 114 -7.12 1.68 6.27
C PRO A 114 -8.18 0.90 5.48
N PRO A 115 -9.39 0.74 6.05
CA PRO A 115 -10.49 0.05 5.38
C PRO A 115 -10.97 0.85 4.16
N ASN A 116 -11.82 0.24 3.33
CA ASN A 116 -12.39 0.82 2.10
C ASN A 116 -11.42 0.91 0.91
N GLN A 117 -10.40 0.06 0.90
CA GLN A 117 -9.53 -0.14 -0.25
C GLN A 117 -9.90 -1.45 -0.93
N SER A 118 -10.09 -1.42 -2.25
CA SER A 118 -10.46 -2.62 -3.00
C SER A 118 -9.86 -2.62 -4.39
N LEU A 119 -9.78 -3.80 -5.00
CA LEU A 119 -9.49 -3.96 -6.42
C LEU A 119 -10.76 -3.79 -7.28
N THR A 120 -11.92 -3.56 -6.69
CA THR A 120 -13.20 -3.31 -7.38
C THR A 120 -13.52 -1.82 -7.44
N GLU A 121 -14.51 -1.45 -8.25
CA GLU A 121 -14.89 -0.04 -8.39
C GLU A 121 -15.28 0.58 -7.02
N PRO A 122 -14.82 1.81 -6.70
CA PRO A 122 -14.04 2.72 -7.55
C PRO A 122 -12.53 2.46 -7.49
N TYR A 123 -11.96 1.81 -8.52
CA TYR A 123 -10.55 1.42 -8.54
C TYR A 123 -9.75 2.30 -9.51
N ALA A 124 -8.74 2.97 -8.98
CA ALA A 124 -7.86 3.84 -9.75
C ALA A 124 -6.38 3.39 -9.76
N GLY A 125 -6.08 2.16 -9.32
CA GLY A 125 -4.71 1.65 -9.29
C GLY A 125 -3.81 2.29 -8.22
N ILE A 126 -4.40 2.83 -7.16
CA ILE A 126 -3.73 3.45 -6.01
C ILE A 126 -4.26 2.85 -4.71
N PHE A 127 -3.35 2.69 -3.74
CA PHE A 127 -3.62 2.25 -2.37
C PHE A 127 -2.85 3.16 -1.40
N HIS A 128 -3.25 3.17 -0.14
CA HIS A 128 -2.55 3.91 0.91
C HIS A 128 -2.42 3.08 2.19
N PHE A 129 -1.32 3.35 2.90
CA PHE A 129 -0.96 2.70 4.15
C PHE A 129 -0.49 3.77 5.13
N THR A 130 -0.64 3.52 6.42
CA THR A 130 -0.12 4.39 7.47
C THR A 130 0.97 3.64 8.23
N VAL A 131 2.17 4.23 8.29
CA VAL A 131 3.32 3.64 8.96
C VAL A 131 3.73 4.54 10.13
N GLY A 132 3.92 3.94 11.30
CA GLY A 132 4.47 4.65 12.46
C GLY A 132 5.95 4.92 12.26
N VAL A 133 6.34 6.19 12.16
CA VAL A 133 7.75 6.60 12.11
C VAL A 133 8.10 7.28 13.42
N SER A 134 8.92 6.63 14.25
CA SER A 134 9.47 7.24 15.46
C SER A 134 10.51 8.29 15.08
N GLY A 135 10.12 9.57 15.05
CA GLY A 135 11.06 10.67 14.76
C GLY A 135 10.47 11.99 14.25
N CYS A 136 9.16 12.13 14.04
CA CYS A 136 8.55 13.44 13.76
C CYS A 136 8.33 14.22 15.07
N GLY A 137 9.42 14.77 15.60
CA GLY A 137 9.40 15.88 16.55
C GLY A 137 9.30 17.22 15.84
#